data_AF-A0A2V8WG01-F1
#
_entry.id   AF-A0A2V8WG01-F1
#
_cell.length_a   1.000
_cell.length_b   1.000
_cell.length_c   1.000
_cell.angle_alpha   90.00
_cell.angle_beta   90.00
_cell.angle_gamma   90.00
#
_symmetry.space_group_name_H-M   'P 1'
#
loop_
_entity.id
_entity.type
_entity.pdbx_description
1 polymer ?
#
loop_
_entity_poly.entity_id
_entity_poly.type
_entity_poly.pdbx_seq_one_letter_code
_entity_poly.pdbx_strand_id
1 'polypeptide(L)'
;QRRMHDRMAEVGAWLRKVVLGYYQYHAVPGNTTQLRIFKLRVCRLWQSVLVRRSQRAQMQWERFTPVLNWWIPPPRVLHPYPDARFYATHPS
;
A
#
# COMPACT_ATOMS: atom_id res chain seq x y z
N GLN A 1 10.68 15.04 6.38
CA GLN A 1 11.83 14.23 5.91
C GLN A 1 12.35 13.18 6.92
N ARG A 2 11.70 12.94 8.07
CA ARG A 2 12.25 12.12 9.17
C ARG A 2 12.51 10.63 8.89
N ARG A 3 11.81 10.00 7.93
CA ARG A 3 11.90 8.54 7.67
C ARG A 3 12.76 8.13 6.47
N MET A 4 13.42 9.10 5.83
CA MET A 4 14.23 8.80 4.65
C MET A 4 15.48 8.00 5.01
N HIS A 5 15.96 8.09 6.26
CA HIS A 5 17.19 7.41 6.72
C HIS A 5 16.94 6.14 7.54
N ASP A 6 15.71 5.88 7.96
CA ASP A 6 15.30 4.69 8.72
C ASP A 6 15.63 3.39 7.98
N ARG A 7 15.78 2.27 8.68
CA ARG A 7 16.10 0.99 8.03
C ARG A 7 14.95 0.57 7.10
N MET A 8 15.27 -0.12 5.99
CA MET A 8 14.28 -0.55 5.00
C MET A 8 13.10 -1.31 5.64
N ALA A 9 13.37 -2.14 6.65
CA ALA A 9 12.36 -2.90 7.37
C ALA A 9 11.38 -2.02 8.17
N GLU A 10 11.84 -0.93 8.78
CA GLU A 10 11.02 -0.01 9.57
C GLU A 10 10.06 0.76 8.67
N VAL A 11 10.58 1.27 7.53
CA VAL A 11 9.76 1.95 6.53
C VAL A 11 8.75 0.98 5.91
N GLY A 12 9.17 -0.25 5.59
CA GLY A 12 8.29 -1.29 5.04
C GLY A 12 7.15 -1.67 5.99
N ALA A 13 7.46 -1.89 7.27
CA ALA A 13 6.46 -2.21 8.28
C ALA A 13 5.45 -1.05 8.47
N TRP A 14 5.92 0.19 8.43
CA TRP A 14 5.03 1.35 8.49
C TRP A 14 4.15 1.50 7.25
N LEU A 15 4.72 1.37 6.04
CA LEU A 15 3.95 1.43 4.80
C LEU A 15 2.88 0.34 4.75
N ARG A 16 3.19 -0.85 5.26
CA ARG A 16 2.20 -1.92 5.43
C ARG A 16 1.02 -1.47 6.28
N LYS A 17 1.26 -0.83 7.43
CA LYS A 17 0.19 -0.28 8.29
C LYS A 17 -0.65 0.78 7.56
N VAL A 18 -0.01 1.71 6.85
CA VAL A 18 -0.70 2.74 6.06
C VAL A 18 -1.59 2.13 4.99
N VAL A 19 -1.07 1.17 4.23
CA VAL A 19 -1.80 0.52 3.13
C VAL A 19 -2.97 -0.30 3.67
N LEU A 20 -2.76 -1.05 4.76
CA LEU A 20 -3.84 -1.80 5.41
C LEU A 20 -4.92 -0.87 5.96
N GLY A 21 -4.55 0.26 6.58
CA GLY A 21 -5.51 1.26 7.04
C GLY A 21 -6.34 1.82 5.89
N TYR A 22 -5.72 2.14 4.74
CA TYR A 22 -6.45 2.59 3.55
C TYR A 22 -7.42 1.51 3.04
N TYR A 23 -7.01 0.25 3.00
CA TYR A 23 -7.87 -0.86 2.58
C TYR A 23 -9.08 -1.04 3.51
N GLN A 24 -8.92 -0.86 4.82
CA GLN A 24 -10.04 -0.94 5.78
C GLN A 24 -11.17 0.06 5.52
N TYR A 25 -10.91 1.16 4.82
CA TYR A 25 -11.97 2.12 4.46
C TYR A 25 -12.47 1.93 3.03
N HIS A 26 -11.58 1.59 2.11
CA HIS A 26 -11.86 1.67 0.67
C HIS A 26 -12.05 0.32 -0.02
N ALA A 27 -11.86 -0.80 0.67
CA ALA A 27 -12.01 -2.14 0.11
C ALA A 27 -13.46 -2.63 0.02
N VAL A 28 -14.28 -1.87 -0.70
CA VAL A 28 -15.64 -2.23 -1.12
C VAL A 28 -15.63 -2.79 -2.55
N PRO A 29 -16.67 -3.54 -2.96
CA PRO A 29 -16.76 -4.03 -4.33
C PRO A 29 -16.83 -2.84 -5.31
N GLY A 30 -16.28 -3.01 -6.52
CA GLY A 30 -16.16 -1.94 -7.52
C GLY A 30 -14.95 -1.02 -7.33
N ASN A 31 -14.29 -1.02 -6.16
CA ASN A 31 -13.15 -0.12 -5.91
C ASN A 31 -11.75 -0.78 -6.05
N THR A 32 -11.69 -2.08 -6.37
CA THR A 32 -10.44 -2.85 -6.43
C THR A 32 -9.41 -2.24 -7.39
N THR A 33 -9.84 -1.64 -8.50
CA THR A 33 -8.96 -0.97 -9.46
C THR A 33 -8.22 0.21 -8.82
N GLN A 34 -8.91 1.06 -8.07
CA GLN A 34 -8.29 2.19 -7.39
C GLN A 34 -7.32 1.72 -6.30
N LEU A 35 -7.66 0.64 -5.58
CA LEU A 35 -6.75 0.07 -4.59
C LEU A 35 -5.45 -0.48 -5.21
N ARG A 36 -5.54 -1.07 -6.41
CA ARG A 36 -4.37 -1.53 -7.18
C ARG A 36 -3.52 -0.34 -7.63
N ILE A 37 -4.14 0.72 -8.13
CA ILE A 37 -3.43 1.97 -8.51
C ILE A 37 -2.73 2.57 -7.29
N PHE A 38 -3.40 2.64 -6.15
CA PHE A 38 -2.83 3.12 -4.90
C PHE A 38 -1.60 2.31 -4.48
N LYS A 39 -1.69 0.97 -4.46
CA LYS A 39 -0.55 0.08 -4.20
C LYS A 39 0.62 0.38 -5.13
N LEU A 40 0.38 0.47 -6.44
CA LEU A 40 1.43 0.70 -7.42
C LEU A 40 2.12 2.05 -7.21
N ARG A 41 1.36 3.12 -6.90
CA ARG A 41 1.91 4.44 -6.60
C ARG A 41 2.79 4.42 -5.34
N VAL A 42 2.33 3.77 -4.27
CA VAL A 42 3.12 3.60 -3.03
C VAL A 42 4.42 2.86 -3.31
N CYS A 43 4.37 1.74 -4.04
CA CYS A 43 5.57 0.97 -4.40
C CYS A 43 6.56 1.81 -5.23
N ARG A 44 6.09 2.56 -6.23
CA ARG A 44 6.93 3.43 -7.07
C ARG A 44 7.61 4.52 -6.24
N LEU A 45 6.86 5.22 -5.39
CA LEU A 45 7.42 6.28 -4.53
C LEU A 45 8.49 5.73 -3.60
N TRP A 46 8.22 4.59 -2.95
CA TRP A 46 9.18 4.01 -2.04
C TRP A 46 10.43 3.50 -2.76
N GLN A 47 10.28 2.92 -3.95
CA GLN A 47 11.41 2.54 -4.79
C GLN A 47 12.28 3.75 -5.15
N SER A 48 11.70 4.88 -5.55
CA SER A 48 12.47 6.10 -5.84
C SER A 48 13.30 6.56 -4.64
N VAL A 49 12.76 6.43 -3.42
CA VAL A 49 13.50 6.70 -2.19
C VAL A 49 14.66 5.71 -1.99
N LEU A 50 14.43 4.41 -2.22
CA LEU A 50 15.46 3.37 -2.08
C LEU A 50 16.60 3.53 -3.10
N VAL A 51 16.29 3.83 -4.35
CA VAL A 51 17.29 4.12 -5.40
C VAL A 51 18.14 5.34 -5.03
N ARG A 52 17.49 6.40 -4.52
CA ARG A 52 18.20 7.61 -4.07
C ARG A 52 19.15 7.32 -2.91
N ARG A 53 18.74 6.48 -1.96
CA ARG A 53 19.55 6.11 -0.79
C ARG A 53 20.72 5.19 -1.11
N SER A 54 20.53 4.25 -2.04
CA SER A 54 21.56 3.27 -2.35
C SER A 54 22.73 3.86 -3.15
N GLN A 55 22.60 5.11 -3.63
CA GLN A 55 23.52 5.76 -4.58
C GLN A 55 23.79 4.91 -5.85
N ARG A 56 22.99 3.86 -6.06
CA ARG A 56 23.05 2.96 -7.22
C ARG A 56 21.93 3.33 -8.15
N ALA A 57 22.18 4.32 -9.01
CA ALA A 57 21.24 4.78 -10.03
C ALA A 57 20.73 3.64 -10.96
N GLN A 58 21.45 2.51 -11.01
CA GLN A 58 21.24 1.38 -11.92
C GLN A 58 20.52 0.17 -11.31
N MET A 59 20.05 0.25 -10.06
CA MET A 59 19.41 -0.92 -9.43
C MET A 59 17.99 -1.12 -9.98
N GLN A 60 17.85 -2.13 -10.86
CA GLN A 60 16.66 -2.36 -11.68
C GLN A 60 15.40 -2.69 -10.84
N TRP A 61 14.23 -2.33 -11.38
CA TRP A 61 12.90 -2.52 -10.78
C TRP A 61 12.64 -3.96 -10.31
N GLU A 62 13.17 -4.94 -11.05
CA GLU A 62 13.00 -6.37 -10.77
C GLU A 62 13.61 -6.75 -9.41
N ARG A 63 14.69 -6.09 -8.97
CA ARG A 63 15.32 -6.41 -7.67
C ARG A 63 14.52 -5.90 -6.49
N PHE A 64 13.82 -4.78 -6.63
CA PHE A 64 13.00 -4.22 -5.55
C PHE A 64 11.60 -4.84 -5.52
N THR A 65 11.10 -5.34 -6.65
CA THR A 65 9.74 -5.87 -6.77
C THR A 65 9.40 -6.93 -5.71
N PRO A 66 10.24 -7.95 -5.44
CA PRO A 66 9.97 -8.94 -4.39
C PRO A 66 9.87 -8.30 -3.00
N VAL A 67 10.78 -7.38 -2.66
CA VAL A 67 10.79 -6.70 -1.36
C VAL A 67 9.56 -5.81 -1.21
N LEU A 68 9.21 -5.03 -2.22
CA LEU A 68 8.05 -4.16 -2.21
C LEU A 68 6.75 -4.97 -2.08
N ASN A 69 6.63 -6.08 -2.81
CA ASN A 69 5.46 -6.97 -2.74
C ASN A 69 5.37 -7.73 -1.40
N TRP A 70 6.49 -8.01 -0.74
CA TRP A 70 6.51 -8.58 0.59
C TRP A 70 5.89 -7.64 1.64
N TRP A 71 6.25 -6.36 1.57
CA TRP A 71 5.76 -5.35 2.52
C TRP A 71 4.36 -4.84 2.20
N ILE A 72 4.04 -4.68 0.91
CA ILE A 72 2.80 -4.06 0.46
C ILE A 72 1.83 -5.13 -0.09
N PRO A 73 0.84 -5.56 0.71
CA PRO A 73 -0.05 -6.65 0.31
C PRO A 73 -0.92 -6.25 -0.89
N PRO A 74 -1.34 -7.20 -1.74
CA PRO A 74 -2.33 -6.94 -2.77
C PRO A 74 -3.68 -6.58 -2.13
N PRO A 75 -4.46 -5.68 -2.76
CA PRO A 75 -5.78 -5.35 -2.26
C PRO A 75 -6.72 -6.54 -2.39
N ARG A 76 -7.57 -6.70 -1.38
CA ARG A 76 -8.70 -7.63 -1.35
C ARG A 76 -9.93 -6.84 -0.95
N VAL A 77 -11.10 -7.22 -1.46
CA VAL A 77 -12.37 -6.67 -0.98
C VAL A 77 -12.55 -7.13 0.47
N LEU A 78 -12.77 -6.19 1.39
CA LEU A 78 -12.92 -6.45 2.83
C LEU A 78 -14.33 -6.16 3.33
N HIS A 79 -15.09 -5.32 2.63
CA HIS A 79 -16.40 -4.86 3.05
C HIS A 79 -17.43 -5.08 1.95
N PRO A 80 -18.71 -5.35 2.29
CA PRO A 80 -19.81 -5.25 1.36
C PRO A 80 -20.04 -3.79 0.92
N TYR A 81 -20.93 -3.56 -0.05
CA TYR A 81 -21.28 -2.22 -0.50
C TYR A 81 -21.71 -1.31 0.68
N PRO A 82 -21.47 0.02 0.59
CA PRO A 82 -21.78 0.97 1.66
C PRO A 82 -23.23 0.89 2.14
N ASP A 83 -24.17 0.64 1.23
CA ASP A 83 -25.60 0.53 1.55
C ASP A 83 -25.86 -0.61 2.55
N ALA A 84 -25.25 -1.78 2.33
CA ALA A 84 -25.33 -2.90 3.26
C ALA A 84 -24.66 -2.61 4.61
N ARG A 85 -23.60 -1.77 4.62
CA ARG A 85 -22.93 -1.34 5.86
C ARG A 85 -23.75 -0.31 6.64
N PHE A 86 -24.47 0.56 5.92
CA PHE A 86 -25.38 1.54 6.50
C PHE A 86 -26.59 0.85 7.14
N TYR A 87 -27.25 -0.08 6.43
CA TYR A 87 -28.36 -0.88 6.97
C TYR A 87 -27.96 -1.73 8.19
N ALA A 88 -26.74 -2.27 8.23
CA ALA A 88 -26.26 -3.04 9.38
C ALA A 88 -26.01 -2.18 10.65
N THR A 89 -25.73 -0.88 10.48
CA THR A 89 -25.45 0.04 11.60
C THR A 89 -26.69 0.83 12.02
N HIS A 90 -27.64 1.02 11.11
CA HIS A 90 -28.91 1.71 11.31
C HIS A 90 -30.06 0.84 10.79
N PRO A 91 -30.46 -0.22 11.53
CA PRO A 91 -31.63 -1.00 11.16
C PRO A 91 -32.89 -0.13 11.27
N SER A 92 -33.80 -0.31 10.31
CA SER A 92 -35.10 0.37 10.24
C SER A 92 -36.09 -0.22 11.23
#